data_AF-A0A2M7GZP2-F1
#
_entry.id   AF-A0A2M7GZP2-F1
#
_cell.length_a   1.000
_cell.length_b   1.000
_cell.length_c   1.000
_cell.angle_alpha   90.00
_cell.angle_beta   90.00
_cell.angle_gamma   90.00
#
_symmetry.space_group_name_H-M   'P 1'
#
loop_
_entity.id
_entity.type
_entity.pdbx_description
1 polymer ?
#
loop_
_entity_poly.entity_id
_entity_poly.type
_entity_poly.pdbx_seq_one_letter_code
_entity_poly.pdbx_strand_id
1 'polypeptide(L)'
;GIKYDEPWEKEAVNAHCHRIHNYYINHPDGPYIYGWWDSSFARPEARRRWFYYFDLYRPMVSEGSWVWIEVQESKLFKGDIPDNLVVTLFVNENTYLVLANYGKSPVSISTTWSWKDRESEAKGQSWTVPARRLKMLQRI
;
A
#
# COMPACT_ATOMS: atom_id res chain seq x y z
N GLY A 1 -13.34 25.76 15.91
CA GLY A 1 -13.65 25.42 14.51
C GLY A 1 -12.42 25.70 13.68
N ILE A 2 -11.92 24.72 12.95
CA ILE A 2 -10.75 24.88 12.09
C ILE A 2 -11.15 25.88 10.99
N LYS A 3 -10.43 27.00 10.90
CA LYS A 3 -10.59 27.98 9.83
C LYS A 3 -9.72 27.55 8.65
N TYR A 4 -10.34 27.43 7.48
CA TYR A 4 -9.65 27.25 6.21
C TYR A 4 -9.48 28.64 5.59
N ASP A 5 -8.26 29.17 5.60
CA ASP A 5 -7.97 30.59 5.31
C ASP A 5 -7.46 30.86 3.88
N GLU A 6 -7.53 29.89 2.95
CA GLU A 6 -6.90 30.04 1.63
C GLU A 6 -7.87 29.86 0.43
N PRO A 7 -7.97 30.85 -0.50
CA PRO A 7 -8.89 30.82 -1.65
C PRO A 7 -8.69 29.65 -2.63
N TRP A 8 -7.44 29.20 -2.81
CA TRP A 8 -7.09 28.15 -3.77
C TRP A 8 -7.66 26.77 -3.40
N GLU A 9 -7.87 26.50 -2.10
CA GLU A 9 -8.51 25.26 -1.65
C GLU A 9 -9.97 25.18 -2.12
N LYS A 10 -10.71 26.30 -2.09
CA LYS A 10 -12.09 26.36 -2.59
C LYS A 10 -12.15 26.13 -4.11
N GLU A 11 -11.21 26.68 -4.86
CA GLU A 11 -11.11 26.47 -6.32
C GLU A 11 -10.76 25.01 -6.66
N ALA A 12 -9.81 24.41 -5.94
CA ALA A 12 -9.44 23.01 -6.13
C ALA A 12 -10.59 22.05 -5.80
N VAL A 13 -11.31 22.31 -4.70
CA VAL A 13 -12.49 21.56 -4.28
C VAL A 13 -13.59 21.65 -5.34
N ASN A 14 -13.91 22.87 -5.79
CA ASN A 14 -14.94 23.09 -6.82
C ASN A 14 -14.57 22.44 -8.15
N ALA A 15 -13.30 22.53 -8.57
CA ALA A 15 -12.81 21.88 -9.78
C ALA A 15 -12.89 20.34 -9.69
N HIS A 16 -12.62 19.75 -8.51
CA HIS A 16 -12.78 18.31 -8.29
C HIS A 16 -14.25 17.89 -8.35
N CYS A 17 -15.15 18.63 -7.68
CA CYS A 17 -16.59 18.40 -7.74
C CYS A 17 -17.15 18.47 -9.16
N HIS A 18 -16.76 19.48 -9.95
CA HIS A 18 -17.17 19.59 -11.36
C HIS A 18 -16.67 18.42 -12.21
N ARG A 19 -15.44 17.93 -11.97
CA ARG A 19 -14.92 16.74 -12.67
C ARG A 19 -15.74 15.49 -12.35
N ILE A 20 -16.08 15.26 -11.08
CA ILE A 20 -16.93 14.13 -10.66
C ILE A 20 -18.33 14.26 -11.27
N HIS A 21 -18.91 15.46 -11.22
CA HIS A 21 -20.24 15.71 -11.79
C HIS A 21 -20.26 15.45 -13.31
N ASN A 22 -19.31 16.00 -14.06
CA ASN A 22 -19.19 15.77 -15.49
C ASN A 22 -18.95 14.28 -15.80
N TYR A 23 -18.17 13.58 -14.98
CA TYR A 23 -17.98 12.14 -15.13
C TYR A 23 -19.31 11.39 -14.95
N TYR A 24 -20.09 11.69 -13.92
CA TYR A 24 -21.39 11.06 -13.67
C TYR A 24 -22.39 11.26 -14.81
N ILE A 25 -22.47 12.48 -15.35
CA ILE A 25 -23.36 12.79 -16.49
C ILE A 25 -22.99 11.98 -17.74
N ASN A 26 -21.70 11.78 -17.99
CA ASN A 26 -21.20 11.05 -19.16
C ASN A 26 -21.15 9.52 -18.96
N HIS A 27 -21.31 9.04 -17.72
CA HIS A 27 -21.22 7.62 -17.36
C HIS A 27 -22.41 7.22 -16.46
N PRO A 28 -23.66 7.26 -16.99
CA PRO A 28 -24.87 7.01 -16.20
C PRO A 28 -24.95 5.59 -15.64
N ASP A 29 -24.31 4.62 -16.31
CA ASP A 29 -24.24 3.22 -15.89
C ASP A 29 -22.99 2.92 -15.04
N GLY A 30 -22.24 3.97 -14.66
CA GLY A 30 -20.99 3.89 -13.92
C GLY A 30 -19.78 3.62 -14.83
N PRO A 31 -18.64 3.20 -14.23
CA PRO A 31 -18.44 2.92 -12.80
C PRO A 31 -18.54 4.17 -11.94
N TYR A 32 -19.18 4.09 -10.78
CA TYR A 32 -19.39 5.27 -9.93
C TYR A 32 -18.15 5.62 -9.09
N ILE A 33 -18.01 6.91 -8.77
CA ILE A 33 -17.01 7.46 -7.84
C ILE A 33 -17.70 7.60 -6.48
N TYR A 34 -17.16 7.00 -5.42
CA TYR A 34 -17.84 6.89 -4.13
C TYR A 34 -17.21 7.75 -3.02
N GLY A 35 -16.08 8.40 -3.27
CA GLY A 35 -15.43 9.22 -2.26
C GLY A 35 -14.55 10.34 -2.79
N TRP A 36 -14.29 11.32 -1.93
CA TRP A 36 -13.36 12.44 -2.17
C TRP A 36 -11.92 11.98 -2.50
N TRP A 37 -11.56 10.80 -2.01
CA TRP A 37 -10.22 10.21 -2.17
C TRP A 37 -10.14 9.23 -3.35
N ASP A 38 -11.25 9.01 -4.06
CA ASP A 38 -11.22 8.25 -5.30
C ASP A 38 -10.59 9.10 -6.41
N SER A 39 -9.94 8.43 -7.36
CA SER A 39 -9.52 9.12 -8.58
C SER A 39 -10.74 9.71 -9.28
N SER A 40 -10.65 10.96 -9.77
CA SER A 40 -11.72 11.62 -10.54
C SER A 40 -12.14 10.87 -11.83
N PHE A 41 -11.46 9.78 -12.15
CA PHE A 41 -11.91 8.75 -13.08
C PHE A 41 -12.18 7.49 -12.28
N ALA A 42 -13.42 6.98 -12.31
CA ALA A 42 -13.73 5.77 -11.58
C ALA A 42 -12.90 4.61 -12.11
N ARG A 43 -12.31 3.87 -11.18
CA ARG A 43 -11.57 2.64 -11.45
C ARG A 43 -12.48 1.49 -11.03
N PRO A 44 -13.17 0.80 -11.95
CA PRO A 44 -14.11 -0.25 -11.58
C PRO A 44 -13.46 -1.33 -10.71
N GLU A 45 -12.17 -1.58 -10.93
CA GLU A 45 -11.36 -2.55 -10.17
C GLU A 45 -10.91 -2.06 -8.79
N ALA A 46 -11.06 -0.78 -8.44
CA ALA A 46 -10.47 -0.20 -7.23
C ALA A 46 -11.03 -0.84 -5.97
N ARG A 47 -12.35 -1.00 -5.89
CA ARG A 47 -12.99 -1.68 -4.75
C ARG A 47 -12.47 -3.10 -4.58
N ARG A 48 -12.45 -3.88 -5.66
CA ARG A 48 -11.95 -5.27 -5.63
C ARG A 48 -10.48 -5.32 -5.20
N ARG A 49 -9.65 -4.43 -5.74
CA ARG A 49 -8.23 -4.33 -5.39
C ARG A 49 -8.03 -3.92 -3.93
N TRP A 50 -8.85 -3.01 -3.42
CA TRP A 50 -8.82 -2.62 -2.02
C TRP A 50 -9.14 -3.80 -1.10
N PHE A 51 -10.23 -4.52 -1.34
CA PHE A 51 -10.58 -5.71 -0.55
C PHE A 51 -9.50 -6.79 -0.63
N TYR A 52 -8.94 -7.01 -1.82
CA TYR A 52 -7.83 -7.94 -2.00
C TYR A 52 -6.63 -7.62 -1.09
N TYR A 53 -6.17 -6.36 -1.08
CA TYR A 53 -5.06 -5.96 -0.20
C TYR A 53 -5.48 -5.87 1.28
N PHE A 54 -6.74 -5.56 1.56
CA PHE A 54 -7.27 -5.56 2.92
C PHE A 54 -7.23 -6.95 3.53
N ASP A 55 -7.65 -7.99 2.79
CA ASP A 55 -7.60 -9.37 3.27
C ASP A 55 -6.16 -9.86 3.51
N LEU A 56 -5.22 -9.40 2.68
CA LEU A 56 -3.79 -9.61 2.93
C LEU A 56 -3.33 -8.85 4.18
N TYR A 57 -3.70 -7.60 4.36
CA TYR A 57 -3.20 -6.79 5.48
C TYR A 57 -3.84 -7.16 6.82
N ARG A 58 -5.14 -7.48 6.85
CA ARG A 58 -5.96 -7.63 8.07
C ARG A 58 -5.32 -8.56 9.13
N PRO A 59 -4.75 -9.73 8.80
CA PRO A 59 -4.14 -10.61 9.82
C PRO A 59 -2.86 -10.05 10.47
N MET A 60 -2.25 -9.04 9.85
CA MET A 60 -0.99 -8.43 10.33
C MET A 60 -1.21 -7.47 11.49
N VAL A 61 -2.45 -7.05 11.72
CA VAL A 61 -2.82 -6.08 12.75
C VAL A 61 -3.92 -6.67 13.62
N SER A 62 -3.55 -6.95 14.85
CA SER A 62 -4.42 -7.33 15.95
C SER A 62 -4.15 -6.44 17.15
N GLU A 63 -5.03 -6.47 18.15
CA GLU A 63 -4.74 -5.87 19.44
C GLU A 63 -3.38 -6.35 19.98
N GLY A 64 -2.59 -5.43 20.52
CA GLY A 64 -1.24 -5.71 21.02
C GLY A 64 -0.15 -5.91 19.94
N SER A 65 -0.45 -5.69 18.65
CA SER A 65 0.56 -5.79 17.59
C SER A 65 1.63 -4.70 17.72
N TRP A 66 2.89 -5.09 17.54
CA TRP A 66 4.03 -4.18 17.47
C TRP A 66 4.38 -3.93 16.01
N VAL A 67 4.64 -2.66 15.67
CA VAL A 67 4.98 -2.26 14.30
C VAL A 67 6.25 -1.42 14.32
N TRP A 68 7.23 -1.82 13.52
CA TRP A 68 8.41 -1.03 13.21
C TRP A 68 8.35 -0.61 11.75
N ILE A 69 8.34 0.70 11.50
CA ILE A 69 8.23 1.31 10.17
C ILE A 69 9.61 1.85 9.78
N GLU A 70 9.93 1.81 8.49
CA GLU A 70 11.22 2.28 7.94
C GLU A 70 12.43 1.60 8.61
N VAL A 71 12.35 0.28 8.76
CA VAL A 71 13.47 -0.52 9.26
C VAL A 71 14.63 -0.45 8.26
N GLN A 72 15.76 0.14 8.64
CA GLN A 72 16.95 0.26 7.80
C GLN A 72 18.09 -0.66 8.25
N GLU A 73 18.50 -0.54 9.52
CA GLU A 73 19.60 -1.34 10.08
C GLU A 73 19.05 -2.51 10.90
N SER A 74 19.20 -3.72 10.38
CA SER A 74 18.72 -4.91 11.06
C SER A 74 19.41 -6.19 10.62
N LYS A 75 19.60 -7.12 11.58
CA LYS A 75 20.05 -8.50 11.31
C LYS A 75 19.02 -9.35 10.53
N LEU A 76 17.88 -8.76 10.16
CA LEU A 76 16.88 -9.39 9.29
C LEU A 76 17.34 -9.51 7.83
N PHE A 77 18.33 -8.71 7.41
CA PHE A 77 18.81 -8.64 6.04
C PHE A 77 20.28 -9.06 5.94
N LYS A 78 20.65 -9.69 4.82
CA LYS A 78 22.04 -10.12 4.52
C LYS A 78 22.86 -9.00 3.85
N GLY A 79 22.31 -7.80 3.73
CA GLY A 79 22.93 -6.64 3.11
C GLY A 79 22.05 -5.41 3.31
N ASP A 80 22.49 -4.29 2.75
CA ASP A 80 21.83 -3.00 2.92
C ASP A 80 20.46 -2.96 2.22
N ILE A 81 19.56 -2.19 2.80
CA ILE A 81 18.22 -1.96 2.26
C ILE A 81 18.31 -0.74 1.33
N PRO A 82 17.92 -0.86 0.04
CA PRO A 82 17.97 0.28 -0.87
C PRO A 82 17.03 1.40 -0.45
N ASP A 83 17.43 2.66 -0.62
CA ASP A 83 16.69 3.86 -0.17
C ASP A 83 15.24 3.92 -0.67
N ASN A 84 14.96 3.35 -1.84
CA ASN A 84 13.62 3.33 -2.44
C ASN A 84 12.74 2.16 -1.98
N LEU A 85 13.22 1.35 -1.02
CA LEU A 85 12.52 0.24 -0.43
C LEU A 85 12.23 0.52 1.05
N VAL A 86 10.96 0.77 1.36
CA VAL A 86 10.51 0.90 2.74
C VAL A 86 10.18 -0.47 3.28
N VAL A 87 10.75 -0.79 4.44
CA VAL A 87 10.51 -2.04 5.15
C VAL A 87 9.69 -1.77 6.39
N THR A 88 8.62 -2.55 6.58
CA THR A 88 7.79 -2.52 7.80
C THR A 88 7.66 -3.91 8.38
N LEU A 89 7.94 -4.05 9.68
CA LEU A 89 7.82 -5.30 10.42
C LEU A 89 6.60 -5.23 11.33
N PHE A 90 5.72 -6.22 11.24
CA PHE A 90 4.57 -6.39 12.14
C PHE A 90 4.78 -7.66 12.96
N VAL A 91 4.59 -7.56 14.27
CA VAL A 91 4.71 -8.71 15.18
C VAL A 91 3.48 -8.79 16.07
N ASN A 92 2.79 -9.93 15.98
CA ASN A 92 1.74 -10.39 16.87
C ASN A 92 1.99 -11.87 17.19
N GLU A 93 0.97 -12.73 17.21
CA GLU A 93 1.16 -14.21 17.25
C GLU A 93 2.03 -14.72 16.09
N ASN A 94 2.08 -13.96 15.00
CA ASN A 94 2.90 -14.19 13.83
C ASN A 94 3.86 -13.01 13.60
N THR A 95 4.90 -13.24 12.80
CA THR A 95 5.80 -12.18 12.33
C THR A 95 5.60 -11.95 10.84
N TYR A 96 5.35 -10.71 10.45
CA TYR A 96 5.16 -10.31 9.07
C TYR A 96 6.14 -9.21 8.65
N LEU A 97 6.55 -9.26 7.39
CA LEU A 97 7.44 -8.27 6.78
C LEU A 97 6.80 -7.72 5.52
N VAL A 98 6.65 -6.40 5.44
CA VAL A 98 6.19 -5.69 4.24
C VAL A 98 7.37 -4.99 3.60
N LEU A 99 7.53 -5.22 2.31
CA LEU A 99 8.53 -4.59 1.47
C LEU A 99 7.81 -3.70 0.45
N ALA A 100 7.89 -2.38 0.59
CA ALA A 100 7.23 -1.42 -0.29
C ALA A 100 8.26 -0.71 -1.18
N ASN A 101 8.26 -1.03 -2.47
CA ASN A 101 9.17 -0.42 -3.45
C ASN A 101 8.51 0.83 -4.04
N TYR A 102 8.97 2.00 -3.59
CA TYR A 102 8.54 3.31 -4.11
C TYR A 102 9.33 3.73 -5.36
N GLY A 103 10.38 2.99 -5.71
CA GLY A 103 11.20 3.25 -6.89
C GLY A 103 10.52 2.94 -8.22
N LYS A 104 11.22 3.29 -9.29
CA LYS A 104 10.80 3.06 -10.68
C LYS A 104 11.37 1.76 -11.28
N SER A 105 12.22 1.05 -10.53
CA SER A 105 12.86 -0.20 -10.95
C SER A 105 12.61 -1.30 -9.91
N PRO A 106 12.60 -2.59 -10.31
CA PRO A 106 12.56 -3.70 -9.35
C PRO A 106 13.74 -3.65 -8.38
N VAL A 107 13.49 -4.05 -7.13
CA VAL A 107 14.51 -4.16 -6.09
C VAL A 107 14.55 -5.60 -5.60
N SER A 108 15.75 -6.14 -5.42
CA SER A 108 15.97 -7.46 -4.84
C SER A 108 16.65 -7.34 -3.50
N ILE A 109 16.17 -8.10 -2.51
CA ILE A 109 16.79 -8.20 -1.19
C ILE A 109 16.97 -9.65 -0.78
N SER A 110 17.91 -9.88 0.14
CA SER A 110 18.10 -11.16 0.80
C SER A 110 17.93 -11.02 2.31
N THR A 111 17.14 -11.91 2.89
CA THR A 111 16.78 -11.96 4.31
C THR A 111 17.50 -13.10 5.01
N THR A 112 17.63 -13.01 6.34
CA THR A 112 18.25 -14.06 7.16
C THR A 112 17.27 -15.16 7.56
N TRP A 113 15.99 -14.83 7.73
CA TRP A 113 14.92 -15.80 7.97
C TRP A 113 14.25 -16.26 6.68
N SER A 114 13.57 -17.41 6.75
CA SER A 114 12.70 -17.88 5.68
C SER A 114 11.32 -17.26 5.84
N TRP A 115 10.77 -16.82 4.71
CA TRP A 115 9.45 -16.23 4.65
C TRP A 115 8.60 -16.90 3.59
N LYS A 116 7.28 -16.74 3.74
CA LYS A 116 6.26 -17.11 2.79
C LYS A 116 5.61 -15.84 2.26
N ASP A 117 5.60 -15.67 0.94
CA ASP A 117 4.82 -14.62 0.29
C ASP A 117 3.34 -14.91 0.46
N ARG A 118 2.59 -13.93 0.98
CA ARG A 118 1.17 -14.08 1.26
C ARG A 118 0.28 -13.93 0.03
N GLU A 119 0.82 -13.40 -1.08
CA GLU A 119 0.10 -13.32 -2.34
C GLU A 119 0.36 -14.56 -3.21
N SER A 120 1.62 -14.97 -3.36
CA SER A 120 2.00 -16.07 -4.25
C SER A 120 2.21 -17.43 -3.57
N GLU A 121 2.21 -17.48 -2.24
CA GLU A 121 2.56 -18.66 -1.42
C GLU A 121 4.00 -19.18 -1.62
N ALA A 122 4.81 -18.48 -2.41
CA ALA A 122 6.22 -18.79 -2.61
C ALA A 122 6.98 -18.69 -1.28
N LYS A 123 7.95 -19.58 -1.07
CA LYS A 123 8.77 -19.64 0.14
C LYS A 123 10.22 -19.39 -0.20
N GLY A 124 10.93 -18.64 0.62
CA GLY A 124 12.35 -18.36 0.37
C GLY A 124 12.97 -17.36 1.31
N GLN A 125 14.19 -16.95 0.97
CA GLN A 125 14.95 -15.93 1.69
C GLN A 125 15.31 -14.74 0.79
N SER A 126 15.11 -14.85 -0.51
CA SER A 126 15.41 -13.81 -1.49
C SER A 126 14.13 -13.36 -2.18
N TRP A 127 13.94 -12.05 -2.26
CA TRP A 127 12.69 -11.45 -2.69
C TRP A 127 12.95 -10.33 -3.67
N THR A 128 12.29 -10.42 -4.82
CA THR A 128 12.23 -9.32 -5.79
C THR A 128 10.88 -8.60 -5.64
N VAL A 129 10.94 -7.30 -5.42
CA VAL A 129 9.76 -6.43 -5.35
C VAL A 129 9.73 -5.56 -6.61
N PRO A 130 8.74 -5.74 -7.50
CA PRO A 130 8.62 -4.92 -8.69
C PRO A 130 8.49 -3.42 -8.38
N ALA A 131 8.78 -2.58 -9.36
CA ALA A 131 8.61 -1.14 -9.23
C ALA A 131 7.17 -0.77 -8.84
N ARG A 132 7.00 0.17 -7.90
CA ARG A 132 5.68 0.65 -7.43
C ARG A 132 4.77 -0.47 -6.92
N ARG A 133 5.36 -1.50 -6.31
CA ARG A 133 4.63 -2.63 -5.71
C ARG A 133 5.08 -2.85 -4.28
N LEU A 134 4.21 -3.52 -3.54
CA LEU A 134 4.49 -4.03 -2.21
C LEU A 134 4.51 -5.56 -2.24
N LYS A 135 5.24 -6.16 -1.32
CA LYS A 135 5.23 -7.60 -1.06
C LYS A 135 5.01 -7.83 0.43
N MET A 136 4.05 -8.68 0.79
CA MET A 136 3.70 -9.01 2.17
C MET A 136 4.14 -10.43 2.47
N LEU A 137 5.02 -10.58 3.46
CA LEU A 137 5.65 -11.84 3.81
C LEU A 137 5.24 -12.25 5.22
N GLN A 138 5.08 -13.55 5.46
CA GLN A 138 4.90 -14.14 6.79
C GLN A 138 6.11 -15.03 7.10
N ARG A 139 6.64 -14.93 8.31
CA ARG A 139 7.75 -15.79 8.76
C ARG A 139 7.29 -17.24 8.80
N ILE A 140 8.15 -18.15 8.35
CA ILE A 140 7.97 -19.60 8.43
C ILE A 140 8.68 -20.12 9.67
#